data_AF-A0A842RVW9-F1
#
_entry.id   AF-A0A842RVW9-F1
#
_cell.length_a   1.000
_cell.length_b   1.000
_cell.length_c   1.000
_cell.angle_alpha   90.00
_cell.angle_beta   90.00
_cell.angle_gamma   90.00
#
_symmetry.space_group_name_H-M   'P 1'
#
loop_
_entity.id
_entity.type
_entity.pdbx_description
1 polymer ?
#
loop_
_entity_poly.entity_id
_entity_poly.type
_entity_poly.pdbx_seq_one_letter_code
_entity_poly.pdbx_strand_id
1 'polypeptide(L)' 'MKISNELENKRCIIRKIDDYTVYGTVSFDEHGIWLKTNTETSFIAYNNIKEIRLDKRGE' A
#
# COMPACT_ATOMS: atom_id res chain seq x y z
N MET A 1 14.54 0.08 5.42
CA MET A 1 13.25 -0.63 5.55
C MET A 1 12.58 -0.36 6.92
N LYS A 2 12.45 0.91 7.36
CA LYS A 2 11.75 1.26 8.62
C LYS A 2 10.26 1.58 8.40
N ILE A 3 9.91 2.13 7.23
CA ILE A 3 8.54 2.53 6.87
C ILE A 3 7.61 1.32 6.66
N SER A 4 8.14 0.17 6.21
CA SER A 4 7.36 -1.06 6.02
C SER A 4 6.76 -1.57 7.33
N ASN A 5 7.51 -1.53 8.43
CA ASN A 5 7.04 -2.10 9.70
C ASN A 5 5.93 -1.27 10.37
N GLU A 6 5.87 0.04 10.14
CA GLU A 6 4.84 0.90 10.75
C GLU A 6 3.49 0.83 10.02
N LEU A 7 3.50 0.43 8.75
CA LEU A 7 2.33 0.36 7.88
C LEU A 7 1.83 -1.07 7.66
N GLU A 8 2.62 -2.09 8.02
CA GLU A 8 2.27 -3.51 7.88
C GLU A 8 0.90 -3.81 8.51
N ASN A 9 0.05 -4.49 7.74
CA ASN A 9 -1.34 -4.82 8.08
C ASN A 9 -2.24 -3.62 8.42
N LYS A 10 -1.89 -2.39 8.01
CA LYS A 10 -2.73 -1.19 8.15
C LYS A 10 -3.34 -0.76 6.83
N ARG A 11 -4.49 -0.09 6.92
CA ARG A 11 -5.13 0.54 5.77
C ARG A 11 -4.31 1.75 5.31
N CYS A 12 -3.91 1.74 4.06
CA CYS A 12 -3.07 2.78 3.47
C CYS A 12 -3.68 3.34 2.19
N ILE A 13 -3.24 4.55 1.85
CA ILE A 13 -3.41 5.18 0.55
C ILE A 13 -2.09 5.00 -0.19
N ILE A 14 -2.15 4.40 -1.38
CA ILE A 14 -0.99 4.21 -2.25
C ILE A 14 -1.20 4.99 -3.54
N ARG A 15 -0.28 5.90 -3.85
CA ARG A 15 -0.22 6.58 -5.14
C ARG A 15 0.81 5.87 -6.02
N LYS A 16 0.39 5.45 -7.20
CA LYS A 16 1.27 4.85 -8.20
C LYS A 16 1.94 5.91 -9.07
N ILE A 17 2.97 5.51 -9.82
CA ILE A 17 3.70 6.41 -10.73
C ILE A 17 2.82 6.95 -11.87
N ASP A 18 1.84 6.16 -12.31
CA ASP A 18 0.81 6.54 -13.29
C ASP A 18 -0.27 7.47 -12.71
N ASP A 19 -0.04 8.02 -11.51
CA ASP A 19 -0.96 8.86 -10.73
C ASP A 19 -2.30 8.20 -10.34
N TYR A 20 -2.45 6.89 -10.57
CA TYR A 20 -3.57 6.13 -10.03
C TYR A 20 -3.42 5.95 -8.51
N THR A 21 -4.53 6.13 -7.78
CA THR A 21 -4.56 6.01 -6.32
C THR A 21 -5.40 4.80 -5.92
N VAL A 22 -4.84 3.95 -5.05
CA VAL A 22 -5.51 2.77 -4.50
C VAL A 22 -5.52 2.79 -2.98
N TYR A 23 -6.51 2.10 -2.41
CA TYR A 23 -6.76 2.04 -0.97
C TYR A 23 -6.91 0.59 -0.54
N GLY A 24 -6.28 0.22 0.56
CA GLY A 24 -6.41 -1.13 1.09
C GLY A 24 -5.44 -1.42 2.22
N THR A 25 -5.56 -2.61 2.79
CA THR A 25 -4.64 -3.10 3.80
C THR A 25 -3.38 -3.61 3.13
N VAL A 26 -2.21 -3.20 3.62
CA VAL A 26 -0.93 -3.52 2.99
C VAL A 26 -0.17 -4.59 3.75
N SER A 27 0.55 -5.43 3.02
CA SER A 27 1.62 -6.27 3.54
C SER A 27 2.84 -6.14 2.62
N PHE A 28 4.03 -6.08 3.20
CA PHE A 28 5.27 -5.83 2.47
C PHE A 28 6.05 -7.11 2.24
N ASP A 29 6.56 -7.29 1.01
CA ASP A 29 7.60 -8.27 0.71
C ASP A 29 8.86 -7.57 0.16
N GLU A 30 9.84 -8.36 -0.27
CA GLU A 30 11.11 -7.84 -0.80
C GLU A 30 10.98 -7.15 -2.17
N HIS A 31 9.86 -7.33 -2.87
CA HIS A 31 9.64 -6.84 -4.24
C HIS A 31 8.57 -5.75 -4.33
N GLY A 32 7.67 -5.66 -3.36
CA GLY A 32 6.58 -4.71 -3.36
C GLY A 32 5.60 -4.85 -2.21
N ILE A 33 4.35 -4.52 -2.54
CA ILE A 33 3.24 -4.47 -1.60
C ILE A 33 2.12 -5.38 -2.10
N TRP A 34 1.69 -6.28 -1.22
CA TRP A 34 0.41 -6.94 -1.35
C TRP A 34 -0.68 -6.04 -0.79
N LEU A 35 -1.62 -5.66 -1.64
CA LEU A 35 -2.75 -4.82 -1.30
C LEU A 35 -4.01 -5.66 -1.24
N LYS A 36 -4.60 -5.76 -0.04
CA LYS A 36 -5.92 -6.37 0.15
C LYS A 36 -7.00 -5.29 0.15
N THR A 37 -7.91 -5.39 -0.79
CA THR A 37 -9.13 -4.58 -0.88
C THR A 37 -10.34 -5.38 -0.41
N ASN A 38 -11.55 -4.81 -0.51
CA ASN A 38 -12.78 -5.53 -0.18
C ASN A 38 -13.11 -6.63 -1.20
N THR A 39 -12.66 -6.48 -2.44
CA THR A 39 -13.04 -7.33 -3.57
C THR A 39 -11.94 -8.26 -4.04
N GLU A 40 -10.68 -7.87 -3.82
CA GLU A 40 -9.52 -8.60 -4.36
C GLU A 40 -8.23 -8.33 -3.57
N THR A 41 -7.24 -9.18 -3.81
CA THR A 41 -5.85 -8.97 -3.40
C THR A 41 -5.01 -8.77 -4.65
N SER A 42 -4.22 -7.70 -4.70
CA SER A 42 -3.37 -7.36 -5.86
C SER A 42 -1.95 -7.06 -5.41
N PHE A 43 -0.97 -7.28 -6.28
CA PHE A 43 0.43 -6.98 -6.02
C PHE A 43 0.86 -5.68 -6.73
N ILE A 44 1.64 -4.84 -6.03
CA ILE A 44 2.19 -3.59 -6.56
C ILE A 44 3.70 -3.57 -6.29
N ALA A 45 4.51 -3.68 -7.34
CA ALA A 45 5.97 -3.60 -7.22
C ALA A 45 6.43 -2.21 -6.72
N TYR A 46 7.51 -2.16 -5.94
CA TYR A 46 8.02 -0.88 -5.38
C TYR A 46 8.37 0.14 -6.45
N ASN A 47 8.86 -0.30 -7.60
CA ASN A 47 9.17 0.58 -8.73
C ASN A 47 7.93 1.19 -9.39
N ASN A 48 6.72 0.80 -8.99
CA ASN A 48 5.46 1.39 -9.44
C ASN A 48 4.78 2.26 -8.37
N ILE A 49 5.41 2.44 -7.21
CA ILE A 49 4.87 3.22 -6.09
C ILE A 49 5.55 4.59 -6.03
N LYS A 50 4.72 5.64 -6.02
CA LYS A 50 5.14 7.03 -5.88
C LYS A 50 5.09 7.48 -4.42
N GLU A 51 4.03 7.11 -3.70
CA GLU A 51 3.83 7.45 -2.29
C GLU A 51 2.97 6.37 -1.62
N ILE A 52 3.25 6.10 -0.34
CA ILE A 52 2.38 5.32 0.54
C ILE A 52 2.24 6.03 1.89
N ARG A 53 1.02 6.08 2.42
CA ARG A 53 0.75 6.65 3.75
C ARG A 53 -0.47 5.99 4.40
N LEU A 54 -0.52 6.07 5.73
CA LEU A 54 -1.66 5.59 6.52
C LEU A 54 -2.95 6.33 6.11
N ASP A 55 -4.04 5.58 5.94
CA ASP A 55 -5.37 6.13 5.77
C ASP A 55 -5.96 6.49 7.14
N LYS A 56 -5.83 7.75 7.54
CA LYS A 56 -6.31 8.28 8.83
C LYS A 56 -7.82 8.57 8.88
N ARG A 57 -8.57 8.27 7.81
CA ARG A 57 -10.02 8.58 7.73
C ARG A 57 -10.91 7.62 8.53
N GLY A 58 -10.32 6.65 9.24
CA GLY A 58 -11.04 5.66 10.05
C GLY A 58 -10.69 5.67 11.54
N GLU A 59 -10.02 6.72 12.03
CA GLU A 59 -9.83 7.02 13.46
C GLU A 59 -10.81 8.10 13.93
#